data_AF-A0AAE9F4K0-F1
#
_entry.id   AF-A0AAE9F4K0-F1
#
_cell.length_a   1.000
_cell.length_b   1.000
_cell.length_c   1.000
_cell.angle_alpha   90.00
_cell.angle_beta   90.00
_cell.angle_gamma   90.00
#
_symmetry.space_group_name_H-M   'P 1'
#
loop_
_entity.id
_entity.type
_entity.pdbx_description
1 polymer ?
#
loop_
_entity_poly.entity_id
_entity_poly.type
_entity_poly.pdbx_seq_one_letter_code
_entity_poly.pdbx_strand_id
1 'polypeptide(L)'
;MTRSPVLPPWVSTWLLVSGVICLIDVIYTMFRPYTNAPDGFVSNTLFYGWKLYSSVDIRYADTKDVVTCSTGRVMLIEIVMNFVAVYLALKRSRHALLVAFTTSAFVFWKTFWYLVMYIAPPAGTPSFFTDNYGYLGITLIFWIPNGVWVVMPFLAMCTLWNRLALPVEYQEQENNNYEKPPGLSSP
;
A
#
# COMPACT_ATOMS: atom_id res chain seq x y z
N MET A 1 -4.13 32.39 -10.68
CA MET A 1 -3.22 31.23 -10.70
C MET A 1 -3.70 30.21 -9.69
N THR A 2 -4.05 29.00 -10.12
CA THR A 2 -4.39 27.90 -9.20
C THR A 2 -3.10 27.33 -8.62
N ARG A 3 -2.93 27.44 -7.30
CA ARG A 3 -1.73 26.93 -6.61
C ARG A 3 -1.65 25.41 -6.76
N SER A 4 -0.47 24.90 -7.13
CA SER A 4 -0.22 23.47 -7.31
C SER A 4 -0.65 22.66 -6.07
N PRO A 5 -1.20 21.45 -6.25
CA PRO A 5 -1.58 20.59 -5.13
C PRO A 5 -0.34 20.13 -4.35
N VAL A 6 -0.48 20.01 -3.03
CA VAL A 6 0.62 19.61 -2.13
C VAL A 6 1.11 18.20 -2.50
N LEU A 7 0.17 17.26 -2.61
CA LEU A 7 0.43 15.93 -3.12
C LEU A 7 0.12 15.87 -4.62
N PRO A 8 0.92 15.14 -5.43
CA PRO A 8 0.52 14.79 -6.79
C PRO A 8 -0.86 14.10 -6.78
N PRO A 9 -1.77 14.41 -7.72
CA PRO A 9 -3.12 13.87 -7.71
C PRO A 9 -3.18 12.35 -7.66
N TRP A 10 -2.29 11.67 -8.39
CA TRP A 10 -2.24 10.21 -8.41
C TRP A 10 -1.85 9.62 -7.05
N VAL A 11 -0.98 10.28 -6.27
CA VAL A 11 -0.60 9.84 -4.92
C VAL A 11 -1.79 9.96 -3.98
N SER A 12 -2.50 11.08 -4.03
CA SER A 12 -3.74 11.26 -3.23
C SER A 12 -4.79 10.22 -3.56
N THR A 13 -5.02 9.95 -4.85
CA THR A 13 -5.95 8.91 -5.31
C THR A 13 -5.51 7.53 -4.85
N TRP A 14 -4.22 7.21 -4.99
CA TRP A 14 -3.65 5.94 -4.53
C TRP A 14 -3.86 5.75 -3.03
N LEU A 15 -3.54 6.74 -2.19
CA LEU A 15 -3.71 6.67 -0.73
C LEU A 15 -5.18 6.46 -0.35
N LEU A 16 -6.11 7.16 -1.03
CA LEU A 16 -7.54 7.01 -0.78
C LEU A 16 -8.03 5.61 -1.15
N VAL A 17 -7.75 5.16 -2.37
CA VAL A 17 -8.20 3.86 -2.88
C VAL A 17 -7.55 2.72 -2.08
N SER A 18 -6.26 2.80 -1.81
CA SER A 18 -5.56 1.80 -1.00
C SER A 18 -6.08 1.77 0.43
N GLY A 19 -6.38 2.91 1.05
CA GLY A 19 -6.99 2.96 2.39
C GLY A 19 -8.32 2.21 2.44
N VAL A 20 -9.16 2.36 1.41
CA VAL A 20 -10.44 1.63 1.30
C VAL A 20 -10.22 0.13 1.09
N ILE A 21 -9.35 -0.25 0.15
CA ILE A 21 -9.07 -1.68 -0.13
C ILE A 21 -8.46 -2.37 1.09
N CYS A 22 -7.50 -1.75 1.75
CA CYS A 22 -6.89 -2.25 2.99
C CYS A 22 -7.92 -2.36 4.12
N LEU A 23 -8.87 -1.43 4.23
CA LEU A 23 -9.94 -1.54 5.22
C LEU A 23 -10.81 -2.78 4.96
N ILE A 24 -11.14 -3.05 3.69
CA ILE A 24 -11.87 -4.26 3.30
C ILE A 24 -11.02 -5.51 3.60
N ASP A 25 -9.71 -5.47 3.36
CA ASP A 25 -8.77 -6.56 3.68
C ASP A 25 -8.73 -6.87 5.18
N VAL A 26 -8.67 -5.84 6.03
CA VAL A 26 -8.72 -6.02 7.48
C VAL A 26 -10.07 -6.59 7.91
N ILE A 27 -11.18 -6.11 7.36
CA ILE A 27 -12.50 -6.70 7.64
C ILE A 27 -12.53 -8.17 7.22
N TYR A 28 -12.03 -8.49 6.02
CA TYR A 28 -11.94 -9.86 5.55
C TYR A 28 -11.14 -10.72 6.53
N THR A 29 -9.91 -10.33 6.85
CA THR A 29 -8.98 -11.15 7.65
C THR A 29 -9.40 -11.30 9.10
N MET A 30 -9.94 -10.26 9.74
CA MET A 30 -10.31 -10.24 11.17
C MET A 30 -11.65 -10.92 11.47
N PHE A 31 -12.56 -10.98 10.50
CA PHE A 31 -13.88 -11.60 10.68
C PHE A 31 -13.96 -13.03 10.13
N ARG A 32 -12.83 -13.65 9.77
CA ARG A 32 -12.82 -15.09 9.49
C ARG A 32 -13.23 -15.89 10.75
N PRO A 33 -14.01 -16.97 10.62
CA PRO A 33 -14.35 -17.67 9.38
C PRO A 33 -15.56 -17.10 8.61
N TYR A 34 -16.27 -16.10 9.13
CA TYR A 34 -17.52 -15.61 8.50
C TYR A 34 -17.29 -15.06 7.08
N THR A 35 -16.19 -14.35 6.88
CA THR A 35 -15.82 -13.72 5.60
C THR A 35 -15.21 -14.68 4.58
N ASN A 36 -14.75 -15.87 4.99
CA ASN A 36 -14.18 -16.89 4.10
C ASN A 36 -14.92 -18.24 4.13
N ALA A 37 -16.09 -18.31 4.76
CA ALA A 37 -16.92 -19.51 4.83
C ALA A 37 -17.21 -20.07 3.42
N PRO A 38 -17.04 -21.38 3.16
CA PRO A 38 -17.23 -21.95 1.82
C PRO A 38 -18.61 -21.65 1.23
N ASP A 39 -19.67 -21.85 2.00
CA ASP A 39 -21.07 -21.70 1.56
C ASP A 39 -21.71 -20.40 2.05
N GLY A 40 -20.90 -19.45 2.54
CA GLY A 40 -21.39 -18.18 3.08
C GLY A 40 -21.88 -17.22 2.00
N PHE A 41 -23.02 -16.57 2.20
CA PHE A 41 -23.48 -15.52 1.28
C PHE A 41 -22.48 -14.36 1.20
N VAL A 42 -21.99 -13.89 2.36
CA VAL A 42 -21.05 -12.76 2.44
C VAL A 42 -19.71 -13.06 1.78
N SER A 43 -19.16 -14.26 1.98
CA SER A 43 -17.89 -14.67 1.38
C SER A 43 -17.99 -14.81 -0.14
N ASN A 44 -19.12 -15.32 -0.65
CA ASN A 44 -19.34 -15.55 -2.09
C ASN A 44 -19.82 -14.32 -2.86
N THR A 45 -20.18 -13.23 -2.18
CA THR A 45 -20.64 -11.99 -2.81
C THR A 45 -19.66 -10.84 -2.56
N LEU A 46 -19.62 -10.33 -1.33
CA LEU A 46 -18.85 -9.14 -0.95
C LEU A 46 -17.34 -9.40 -0.95
N PHE A 47 -16.92 -10.60 -0.55
CA PHE A 47 -15.50 -10.96 -0.41
C PHE A 47 -15.01 -11.98 -1.44
N TYR A 48 -15.72 -12.15 -2.57
CA TYR A 48 -15.36 -13.17 -3.55
C TYR A 48 -13.89 -13.07 -4.02
N GLY A 49 -13.39 -11.85 -4.27
CA GLY A 49 -12.00 -11.63 -4.65
C GLY A 49 -11.00 -12.05 -3.57
N TRP A 50 -11.27 -11.74 -2.30
CA TRP A 50 -10.44 -12.18 -1.17
C TRP A 50 -10.55 -13.68 -0.92
N LYS A 51 -11.72 -14.27 -1.14
CA LYS A 51 -11.91 -15.72 -1.10
C LYS A 51 -11.06 -16.41 -2.18
N LEU A 52 -11.05 -15.89 -3.41
CA LEU A 52 -10.18 -16.37 -4.48
C LEU A 52 -8.69 -16.20 -4.13
N TYR A 53 -8.32 -15.10 -3.49
CA TYR A 53 -6.94 -14.93 -3.02
C TYR A 53 -6.57 -15.96 -1.94
N SER A 54 -7.47 -16.16 -0.96
CA SER A 54 -7.29 -17.15 0.11
C SER A 54 -7.25 -18.60 -0.38
N SER A 55 -7.87 -18.90 -1.54
CA SER A 55 -7.80 -20.25 -2.10
C SER A 55 -6.43 -20.56 -2.69
N VAL A 56 -5.56 -19.56 -2.89
CA VAL A 56 -4.16 -19.73 -3.32
C VAL A 56 -3.22 -19.60 -2.12
N ASP A 57 -3.43 -18.60 -1.27
CA ASP A 57 -2.58 -18.29 -0.12
C ASP A 57 -3.14 -18.85 1.19
N ILE A 58 -2.48 -19.88 1.72
CA ILE A 58 -2.91 -20.61 2.92
C ILE A 58 -3.01 -19.68 4.12
N ARG A 59 -2.18 -18.65 4.21
CA ARG A 59 -2.18 -17.71 5.35
C ARG A 59 -3.44 -16.87 5.40
N TYR A 60 -4.04 -16.61 4.22
CA TYR A 60 -5.33 -15.96 4.11
C TYR A 60 -6.52 -16.92 4.31
N ALA A 61 -6.32 -18.22 4.09
CA ALA A 61 -7.33 -19.25 4.39
C ALA A 61 -7.39 -19.60 5.88
N ASP A 62 -6.24 -19.71 6.54
CA ASP A 62 -6.14 -20.13 7.93
C ASP A 62 -6.59 -19.02 8.89
N THR A 63 -7.66 -19.30 9.62
CA THR A 63 -8.21 -18.42 10.66
C THR A 63 -7.28 -18.23 11.86
N LYS A 64 -6.25 -19.07 11.98
CA LYS A 64 -5.28 -19.06 13.09
C LYS A 64 -3.90 -18.56 12.66
N ASP A 65 -3.71 -18.14 11.41
CA ASP A 65 -2.42 -17.61 10.97
C ASP A 65 -2.11 -16.28 11.70
N VAL A 66 -1.07 -16.32 12.52
CA VAL A 66 -0.65 -15.20 13.37
C VAL A 66 -0.13 -14.03 12.54
N VAL A 67 0.50 -14.29 11.40
CA VAL A 67 1.12 -13.24 10.61
C VAL A 67 0.05 -12.44 9.88
N THR A 68 -0.91 -13.07 9.21
CA THR A 68 -2.02 -12.36 8.56
C THR A 68 -2.86 -11.58 9.59
N CYS A 69 -3.06 -12.14 10.79
CA CYS A 69 -3.72 -11.40 11.87
C CYS A 69 -2.89 -10.21 12.36
N SER A 70 -1.57 -10.35 12.45
CA SER A 70 -0.69 -9.27 12.92
C SER A 70 -0.56 -8.17 11.86
N THR A 71 -0.37 -8.53 10.59
CA THR A 71 -0.27 -7.59 9.47
C THR A 71 -1.56 -6.80 9.29
N GLY A 72 -2.73 -7.43 9.42
CA GLY A 72 -4.01 -6.73 9.37
C GLY A 72 -4.19 -5.70 10.50
N ARG A 73 -3.72 -6.01 11.72
CA ARG A 73 -3.81 -5.07 12.86
C ARG A 73 -2.91 -3.85 12.69
N VAL A 74 -1.67 -4.04 12.23
CA VAL A 74 -0.77 -2.90 11.97
C VAL A 74 -1.23 -2.09 10.76
N MET A 75 -1.88 -2.72 9.78
CA MET A 75 -2.46 -2.05 8.62
C MET A 75 -3.55 -1.03 8.99
N LEU A 76 -4.22 -1.17 10.14
CA LEU A 76 -5.15 -0.14 10.65
C LEU A 76 -4.48 1.22 10.82
N ILE A 77 -3.22 1.24 11.27
CA ILE A 77 -2.44 2.48 11.42
C ILE A 77 -2.20 3.11 10.05
N GLU A 78 -1.80 2.30 9.06
CA GLU A 78 -1.57 2.73 7.68
C GLU A 78 -2.84 3.29 7.04
N ILE A 79 -3.99 2.64 7.25
CA ILE A 79 -5.30 3.11 6.75
C ILE A 79 -5.64 4.49 7.31
N VAL A 80 -5.48 4.67 8.62
CA VAL A 80 -5.69 5.98 9.26
C VAL A 80 -4.74 7.03 8.69
N MET A 81 -3.45 6.70 8.56
CA MET A 81 -2.46 7.61 7.99
C MET A 81 -2.75 7.98 6.53
N ASN A 82 -3.25 7.06 5.71
CA ASN A 82 -3.67 7.33 4.34
C ASN A 82 -4.79 8.38 4.30
N PHE A 83 -5.84 8.21 5.10
CA PHE A 83 -6.94 9.16 5.14
C PHE A 83 -6.51 10.52 5.73
N VAL A 84 -5.65 10.52 6.75
CA VAL A 84 -5.07 11.75 7.31
C VAL A 84 -4.21 12.47 6.28
N ALA A 85 -3.37 11.78 5.52
CA ALA A 85 -2.56 12.38 4.46
C ALA A 85 -3.43 13.04 3.39
N VAL A 86 -4.49 12.36 2.94
CA VAL A 86 -5.45 12.91 1.97
C VAL A 86 -6.18 14.12 2.55
N TYR A 87 -6.66 14.04 3.80
CA TYR A 87 -7.31 15.15 4.48
C TYR A 87 -6.38 16.38 4.59
N LEU A 88 -5.13 16.17 5.02
CA LEU A 88 -4.13 17.23 5.10
C LEU A 88 -3.83 17.85 3.74
N ALA A 89 -3.78 17.04 2.68
CA ALA A 89 -3.59 17.52 1.31
C ALA A 89 -4.77 18.38 0.84
N LEU A 90 -6.01 18.01 1.17
CA LEU A 90 -7.22 18.82 0.92
C LEU A 90 -7.17 20.15 1.69
N LYS A 91 -6.64 20.14 2.92
CA LYS A 91 -6.37 21.34 3.73
C LYS A 91 -5.10 22.10 3.31
N ARG A 92 -4.42 21.66 2.25
CA ARG A 92 -3.18 22.27 1.73
C ARG A 92 -2.04 22.33 2.78
N SER A 93 -2.04 21.42 3.75
CA SER A 93 -1.01 21.32 4.77
C SER A 93 0.22 20.59 4.24
N ARG A 94 1.42 21.15 4.44
CA ARG A 94 2.68 20.52 4.02
C ARG A 94 2.99 19.23 4.78
N HIS A 95 2.42 19.06 5.97
CA HIS A 95 2.49 17.81 6.74
C HIS A 95 1.97 16.61 5.93
N ALA A 96 1.09 16.83 4.94
CA ALA A 96 0.62 15.79 4.04
C ALA A 96 1.78 15.07 3.32
N LEU A 97 2.85 15.77 2.95
CA LEU A 97 4.01 15.17 2.29
C LEU A 97 4.68 14.12 3.17
N LEU A 98 4.95 14.48 4.43
CA LEU A 98 5.62 13.59 5.38
C LEU A 98 4.73 12.40 5.71
N VAL A 99 3.45 12.64 6.04
CA VAL A 99 2.51 11.55 6.37
C VAL A 99 2.31 10.61 5.17
N ALA A 100 2.16 11.14 3.96
CA ALA A 100 2.04 10.35 2.73
C ALA A 100 3.29 9.50 2.44
N PHE A 101 4.48 10.07 2.64
CA PHE A 101 5.73 9.33 2.49
C PHE A 101 5.86 8.22 3.53
N THR A 102 5.60 8.53 4.81
CA THR A 102 5.72 7.56 5.91
C THR A 102 4.74 6.40 5.75
N THR A 103 3.46 6.67 5.45
CA THR A 103 2.48 5.59 5.23
C THR A 103 2.83 4.73 4.00
N SER A 104 3.35 5.35 2.92
CA SER A 104 3.82 4.60 1.76
C SER A 104 5.00 3.68 2.12
N ALA A 105 5.95 4.17 2.94
CA ALA A 105 7.06 3.36 3.42
C ALA A 105 6.62 2.18 4.28
N PHE A 106 5.61 2.35 5.14
CA PHE A 106 5.03 1.25 5.93
C PHE A 106 4.39 0.18 5.05
N VAL A 107 3.51 0.58 4.12
CA VAL A 107 2.87 -0.36 3.18
C VAL A 107 3.92 -1.10 2.35
N PHE A 108 4.93 -0.39 1.83
CA PHE A 108 6.03 -0.97 1.07
C PHE A 108 6.76 -2.03 1.88
N TRP A 109 7.26 -1.68 3.07
CA TRP A 109 8.09 -2.58 3.86
C TRP A 109 7.32 -3.78 4.39
N LYS A 110 6.08 -3.57 4.84
CA LYS A 110 5.19 -4.66 5.27
C LYS A 110 4.97 -5.66 4.12
N THR A 111 4.64 -5.18 2.93
CA THR A 111 4.35 -6.04 1.77
C THR A 111 5.63 -6.72 1.26
N PHE A 112 6.75 -5.98 1.21
CA PHE A 112 8.03 -6.54 0.82
C PHE A 112 8.46 -7.66 1.78
N TRP A 113 8.40 -7.41 3.09
CA TRP A 113 8.66 -8.43 4.11
C TRP A 113 7.71 -9.62 3.98
N TYR A 114 6.42 -9.36 3.70
CA TYR A 114 5.44 -10.41 3.45
C TYR A 114 5.88 -11.35 2.32
N LEU A 115 6.27 -10.79 1.18
CA LEU A 115 6.68 -11.56 0.01
C LEU A 115 7.99 -12.32 0.21
N VAL A 116 8.95 -11.74 0.93
CA VAL A 116 10.23 -12.40 1.22
C VAL A 116 10.04 -13.70 2.00
N MET A 117 9.00 -13.82 2.84
CA MET A 117 8.69 -15.10 3.50
C MET A 117 8.40 -16.26 2.52
N TYR A 118 7.95 -15.96 1.30
CA TYR A 118 7.64 -16.96 0.28
C TYR A 118 8.86 -17.32 -0.59
N ILE A 119 9.99 -16.61 -0.42
CA ILE A 119 11.20 -16.81 -1.21
C ILE A 119 12.18 -17.67 -0.41
N ALA A 120 12.47 -18.87 -0.92
CA ALA A 120 13.43 -19.81 -0.34
C ALA A 120 13.24 -20.02 1.19
N PRO A 121 12.04 -20.42 1.64
CA PRO A 121 11.83 -20.69 3.05
C PRO A 121 12.76 -21.82 3.55
N PRO A 122 13.15 -21.82 4.84
CA PRO A 122 14.02 -22.85 5.40
C PRO A 122 13.50 -24.26 5.16
N ALA A 123 14.42 -25.24 5.02
CA ALA A 123 14.06 -26.63 4.85
C ALA A 123 13.12 -27.13 5.97
N GLY A 124 12.07 -27.86 5.59
CA GLY A 124 11.04 -28.33 6.51
C GLY A 124 9.88 -27.33 6.76
N THR A 125 9.96 -26.11 6.23
CA THR A 125 8.83 -25.18 6.24
C THR A 125 7.74 -25.68 5.28
N PRO A 126 6.47 -25.83 5.72
CA PRO A 126 5.36 -26.16 4.83
C PRO A 126 5.20 -25.11 3.74
N SER A 127 4.67 -25.51 2.58
CA SER A 127 4.27 -24.55 1.54
C SER A 127 3.25 -23.57 2.09
N PHE A 128 3.39 -22.29 1.75
CA PHE A 128 2.38 -21.26 2.01
C PHE A 128 1.35 -21.15 0.88
N PHE A 129 1.56 -21.85 -0.24
CA PHE A 129 0.60 -21.97 -1.33
C PHE A 129 -0.17 -23.28 -1.24
N THR A 130 -1.45 -23.23 -1.58
CA THR A 130 -2.28 -24.44 -1.74
C THR A 130 -1.85 -25.24 -2.97
N ASP A 131 -2.07 -26.55 -2.95
CA ASP A 131 -1.72 -27.45 -4.05
C ASP A 131 -2.70 -27.40 -5.24
N ASN A 132 -3.77 -26.60 -5.15
CA ASN A 132 -4.84 -26.55 -6.15
C ASN A 132 -4.51 -25.71 -7.40
N TYR A 133 -3.37 -24.99 -7.39
CA TYR A 133 -3.01 -24.05 -8.44
C TYR A 133 -1.60 -24.31 -8.96
N GLY A 134 -1.44 -24.33 -10.28
CA GLY A 134 -0.13 -24.32 -10.92
C GLY A 134 0.55 -22.94 -10.83
N TYR A 135 1.81 -22.87 -11.26
CA TYR A 135 2.63 -21.65 -11.23
C TYR A 135 1.95 -20.42 -11.86
N LEU A 136 1.21 -20.59 -12.96
CA LEU A 136 0.49 -19.50 -13.61
C LEU A 136 -0.60 -18.92 -12.70
N GLY A 137 -1.40 -19.78 -12.07
CA GLY A 137 -2.46 -19.37 -11.14
C GLY A 137 -1.89 -18.62 -9.94
N ILE A 138 -0.83 -19.17 -9.34
CA ILE A 138 -0.10 -18.52 -8.25
C ILE A 138 0.44 -17.15 -8.70
N THR A 139 1.03 -17.06 -9.88
CA THR A 139 1.59 -15.79 -10.38
C THR A 139 0.52 -14.72 -10.57
N LEU A 140 -0.60 -15.07 -11.19
CA LEU A 140 -1.68 -14.13 -11.50
C LEU A 140 -2.45 -13.69 -10.24
N ILE A 141 -2.68 -14.60 -9.30
CA ILE A 141 -3.53 -14.35 -8.12
C ILE A 141 -2.70 -13.84 -6.94
N PHE A 142 -1.47 -14.33 -6.76
CA PHE A 142 -0.61 -13.95 -5.63
C PHE A 142 0.45 -12.91 -6.00
N TRP A 143 1.34 -13.22 -6.95
CA TRP A 143 2.53 -12.40 -7.19
C TRP A 143 2.22 -11.05 -7.81
N ILE A 144 1.37 -10.98 -8.84
CA ILE A 144 1.05 -9.72 -9.51
C ILE A 144 0.32 -8.75 -8.56
N PRO A 145 -0.76 -9.14 -7.87
CA PRO A 145 -1.47 -8.22 -6.98
C PRO A 145 -0.57 -7.70 -5.85
N ASN A 146 0.22 -8.57 -5.22
CA ASN A 146 1.17 -8.13 -4.20
C ASN A 146 2.32 -7.28 -4.78
N GLY A 147 2.73 -7.55 -6.02
CA GLY A 147 3.70 -6.72 -6.74
C GLY A 147 3.21 -5.28 -6.90
N VAL A 148 1.93 -5.06 -7.20
CA VAL A 148 1.33 -3.71 -7.23
C VAL A 148 1.45 -3.03 -5.86
N TRP A 149 1.21 -3.77 -4.77
CA TRP A 149 1.33 -3.29 -3.39
C TRP A 149 2.77 -3.00 -2.95
N VAL A 150 3.78 -3.42 -3.71
CA VAL A 150 5.18 -3.01 -3.51
C VAL A 150 5.50 -1.81 -4.42
N VAL A 151 5.17 -1.90 -5.71
CA VAL A 151 5.58 -0.91 -6.72
C VAL A 151 4.92 0.44 -6.47
N MET A 152 3.60 0.47 -6.23
CA MET A 152 2.87 1.73 -6.08
C MET A 152 3.33 2.58 -4.88
N PRO A 153 3.47 2.05 -3.65
CA PRO A 153 4.02 2.83 -2.55
C PRO A 153 5.49 3.22 -2.77
N PHE A 154 6.30 2.37 -3.41
CA PHE A 154 7.67 2.73 -3.76
C PHE A 154 7.74 3.93 -4.71
N LEU A 155 6.92 3.93 -5.77
CA LEU A 155 6.81 5.07 -6.68
C LEU A 155 6.33 6.34 -5.95
N ALA A 156 5.43 6.20 -4.97
CA ALA A 156 4.96 7.33 -4.17
C ALA A 156 6.11 7.89 -3.33
N MET A 157 6.89 7.03 -2.67
CA MET A 157 8.10 7.45 -1.93
C MET A 157 9.07 8.21 -2.83
N CYS A 158 9.42 7.66 -4.00
CA CYS A 158 10.33 8.31 -4.95
C CYS A 158 9.81 9.68 -5.42
N THR A 159 8.51 9.77 -5.69
CA THR A 159 7.86 11.02 -6.16
C THR A 159 7.84 12.09 -5.07
N LEU A 160 7.68 11.69 -3.81
CA LEU A 160 7.63 12.59 -2.68
C LEU A 160 9.02 12.95 -2.13
N TRP A 161 10.06 12.16 -2.43
CA TRP A 161 11.41 12.32 -1.89
C TRP A 161 11.98 13.73 -2.10
N ASN A 162 12.04 14.19 -3.35
CA ASN A 162 12.53 15.53 -3.67
C ASN A 162 11.64 16.62 -3.07
N ARG A 163 10.33 16.35 -2.97
CA ARG A 163 9.38 17.29 -2.36
C ARG A 163 9.57 17.44 -0.85
N LEU A 164 10.19 16.46 -0.20
CA LEU A 164 10.55 16.50 1.21
C LEU A 164 11.95 17.08 1.44
N ALA A 165 12.89 16.75 0.55
CA ALA A 165 14.30 17.12 0.71
C ALA A 165 14.60 18.58 0.37
N LEU A 166 13.85 19.19 -0.56
CA LEU A 166 14.14 20.55 -1.01
C LEU A 166 13.50 21.62 -0.08
N PRO A 167 14.24 22.69 0.26
CA PRO A 167 13.69 23.84 0.98
C PRO A 167 12.54 24.49 0.20
N VAL A 168 11.68 25.23 0.91
CA VAL A 168 10.45 25.82 0.34
C VAL A 168 10.78 26.78 -0.80
N GLU A 169 11.86 27.55 -0.62
CA GLU A 169 12.28 28.56 -1.59
C GLU A 169 12.62 27.92 -2.94
N TYR A 170 13.29 26.76 -2.93
CA TYR A 170 13.65 26.03 -4.15
C TYR A 170 12.43 25.44 -4.86
N GLN A 171 11.42 25.00 -4.11
CA GLN A 171 10.18 24.47 -4.69
C GLN A 171 9.34 25.57 -5.34
N GLU A 172 9.28 26.76 -4.74
CA GLU A 172 8.58 27.90 -5.32
C GLU A 172 9.32 28.46 -6.55
N GLN A 173 10.66 28.36 -6.58
CA GLN A 173 11.46 28.69 -7.75
C GLN A 173 11.27 27.70 -8.92
N GLU A 174 11.25 26.40 -8.64
CA GLU A 174 11.08 25.34 -9.66
C GLU A 174 9.68 25.37 -10.29
N ASN A 175 8.63 25.62 -9.49
CA ASN A 175 7.25 25.69 -9.98
C ASN A 175 6.95 26.95 -10.82
N ASN A 176 7.78 27.98 -10.76
CA ASN A 176 7.55 29.27 -11.41
C ASN A 176 8.46 29.52 -12.64
N ASN A 177 9.17 28.49 -13.16
CA ASN A 177 10.12 28.62 -14.29
C ASN A 177 11.06 29.84 -14.12
N TYR A 178 11.74 29.93 -12.99
CA TYR A 178 12.64 31.06 -12.73
C TYR A 178 13.85 31.01 -13.67
N GLU A 179 13.95 31.98 -14.60
CA GLU A 179 15.23 32.31 -15.22
C GLU A 179 16.13 32.89 -14.12
N LYS A 180 17.23 32.20 -13.84
CA LYS A 180 18.23 32.66 -12.86
C LYS A 180 18.71 34.06 -13.27
N PRO A 181 18.53 35.10 -12.45
CA PRO A 181 19.09 36.41 -12.76
C PRO A 181 20.62 36.27 -12.83
N PRO A 182 21.27 36.90 -13.82
CA PRO A 182 22.70 36.76 -14.01
C PRO A 182 23.45 37.22 -12.75
N GLY A 183 24.26 36.33 -12.17
CA GLY A 183 25.18 36.67 -11.08
C GLY A 183 25.07 35.87 -9.78
N LEU A 184 24.09 34.99 -9.59
CA LEU A 184 24.10 34.08 -8.44
C LEU A 184 24.90 32.80 -8.75
N SER A 185 25.89 32.47 -7.92
CA SER A 185 26.54 31.16 -7.94
C SER A 185 25.59 30.09 -7.40
N SER A 186 25.65 28.89 -7.99
CA SER A 186 25.02 27.71 -7.38
C SER A 186 25.88 27.25 -6.19
N PRO A 187 25.29 26.64 -5.16
CA PRO A 187 26.07 25.92 -4.13
C PRO A 187 26.85 24.75 -4.73
#